data_AF-A0A964VWG6-F1
#
_entry.id   AF-A0A964VWG6-F1
#
_cell.length_a   1.000
_cell.length_b   1.000
_cell.length_c   1.000
_cell.angle_alpha   90.00
_cell.angle_beta   90.00
_cell.angle_gamma   90.00
#
_symmetry.space_group_name_H-M   'P 1'
#
loop_
_entity.id
_entity.type
_entity.pdbx_description
1 polymer ?
#
loop_
_entity_poly.entity_id
_entity_poly.type
_entity_poly.pdbx_seq_one_letter_code
_entity_poly.pdbx_strand_id
1 'polypeptide(L)'
;GDTTQRANWVSAVRKACRIGQKLRDLGVRPYGVVRIDSAAPVTAWDKDPKGNTKLIAKTFREGGKVAKDHGERLAAEGEICWGGMQSWKYMIQTLEETGMPKVVGFQADMAHTLLYTLGYNAPSAHRIVPQNYHWEPEAFHKAMKKMTAALRPWTIDFHVAQNDATVKGSGDHEKTGKHCLATDPNGKLNIARDAGYWMRDDASKVTKKFQHICWDGCMFPNDVMGKQETWNNILSAMIQVRENHGWRA
;
A
#
# COMPACT_ATOMS: atom_id res chain seq x y z
N GLY A 1 13.19 6.40 -14.76
CA GLY A 1 14.19 5.64 -15.52
C GLY A 1 14.13 5.97 -17.00
N ASP A 2 15.12 5.51 -17.75
CA ASP A 2 15.19 5.67 -19.20
C ASP A 2 14.10 4.85 -19.94
N THR A 3 14.11 4.86 -21.27
CA THR A 3 13.15 4.11 -22.09
C THR A 3 13.27 2.59 -21.90
N THR A 4 14.48 2.05 -21.79
CA THR A 4 14.73 0.61 -21.62
C THR A 4 14.23 0.12 -20.27
N GLN A 5 14.53 0.85 -19.19
CA GLN A 5 14.07 0.53 -17.84
C GLN A 5 12.53 0.52 -17.76
N ARG A 6 11.88 1.51 -18.36
CA ARG A 6 10.40 1.57 -18.40
C ARG A 6 9.80 0.43 -19.23
N ALA A 7 10.41 0.07 -20.35
CA ALA A 7 9.98 -1.08 -21.14
C ALA A 7 10.13 -2.40 -20.36
N ASN A 8 11.23 -2.57 -19.61
CA ASN A 8 11.45 -3.73 -18.75
C ASN A 8 10.41 -3.81 -17.62
N TRP A 9 10.05 -2.67 -17.02
CA TRP A 9 8.98 -2.59 -16.03
C TRP A 9 7.63 -3.08 -16.61
N VAL A 10 7.26 -2.62 -17.81
CA VAL A 10 6.02 -3.06 -18.48
C VAL A 10 6.08 -4.55 -18.84
N SER A 11 7.26 -5.05 -19.23
CA SER A 11 7.49 -6.48 -19.48
C SER A 11 7.27 -7.33 -18.21
N ALA A 12 7.75 -6.86 -17.05
CA ALA A 12 7.51 -7.51 -15.77
C ALA A 12 6.01 -7.55 -15.43
N VAL A 13 5.29 -6.44 -15.62
CA VAL A 13 3.82 -6.39 -15.46
C VAL A 13 3.13 -7.38 -16.39
N ARG A 14 3.54 -7.48 -17.66
CA ARG A 14 3.00 -8.45 -18.62
C ARG A 14 3.20 -9.88 -18.16
N LYS A 15 4.41 -10.22 -17.69
CA LYS A 15 4.71 -11.55 -17.14
C LYS A 15 3.80 -11.86 -15.94
N ALA A 16 3.68 -10.93 -15.01
CA ALA A 16 2.83 -11.09 -13.83
C ALA A 16 1.35 -11.26 -14.19
N CYS A 17 0.81 -10.43 -15.08
CA CYS A 17 -0.58 -10.50 -15.52
C CYS A 17 -0.88 -11.83 -16.25
N ARG A 18 0.04 -12.32 -17.09
CA ARG A 18 -0.10 -13.62 -17.75
C ARG A 18 -0.12 -14.78 -16.74
N ILE A 19 0.71 -14.72 -15.69
CA ILE A 19 0.71 -15.73 -14.62
C ILE A 19 -0.60 -15.63 -13.82
N GLY A 20 -1.00 -14.42 -13.43
CA GLY A 20 -2.26 -14.16 -12.73
C GLY A 20 -3.47 -14.69 -13.48
N GLN A 21 -3.48 -14.52 -14.81
CA GLN A 21 -4.52 -15.08 -15.68
C GLN A 21 -4.56 -16.60 -15.62
N LYS A 22 -3.42 -17.27 -15.78
CA LYS A 22 -3.37 -18.74 -15.67
C LYS A 22 -3.85 -19.24 -14.31
N LEU A 23 -3.49 -18.56 -13.22
CA LEU A 23 -3.94 -18.92 -11.87
C LEU A 23 -5.46 -18.73 -11.69
N ARG A 24 -6.04 -17.73 -12.38
CA ARG A 24 -7.50 -17.51 -12.46
C ARG A 24 -8.19 -18.61 -13.25
N ASP A 25 -7.67 -18.96 -14.41
CA ASP A 25 -8.22 -20.01 -15.27
C ASP A 25 -8.19 -21.39 -14.59
N LEU A 26 -7.20 -21.62 -13.71
CA LEU A 26 -7.09 -22.81 -12.87
C LEU A 26 -7.96 -22.78 -11.59
N GLY A 27 -8.65 -21.66 -11.31
CA GLY A 27 -9.46 -21.48 -10.10
C GLY A 27 -8.68 -21.24 -8.80
N VAL A 28 -7.35 -21.14 -8.85
CA VAL A 28 -6.48 -20.94 -7.67
C VAL A 28 -6.57 -19.52 -7.13
N ARG A 29 -6.75 -18.54 -8.02
CA ARG A 29 -6.85 -17.12 -7.69
C ARG A 29 -8.13 -16.57 -8.32
N PRO A 30 -9.28 -16.51 -7.64
CA PRO A 30 -10.54 -16.11 -8.30
C PRO A 30 -10.65 -14.61 -8.62
N TYR A 31 -9.69 -13.78 -8.18
CA TYR A 31 -9.72 -12.32 -8.32
C TYR A 31 -8.46 -11.77 -9.03
N GLY A 32 -8.56 -10.59 -9.66
CA GLY A 32 -7.50 -10.03 -10.50
C GLY A 32 -6.92 -8.68 -10.04
N VAL A 33 -5.92 -8.68 -9.15
CA VAL A 33 -5.06 -7.53 -8.83
C VAL A 33 -3.57 -7.91 -8.79
N VAL A 34 -2.72 -7.16 -9.49
CA VAL A 34 -1.25 -7.27 -9.46
C VAL A 34 -0.67 -6.03 -8.78
N ARG A 35 0.10 -6.22 -7.70
CA ARG A 35 0.81 -5.14 -7.02
C ARG A 35 1.93 -4.59 -7.90
N ILE A 36 2.10 -3.27 -7.90
CA ILE A 36 3.19 -2.57 -8.59
C ILE A 36 3.80 -1.49 -7.71
N ASP A 37 5.03 -1.10 -8.05
CA ASP A 37 5.68 0.12 -7.57
C ASP A 37 6.17 0.97 -8.74
N SER A 38 6.50 2.24 -8.48
CA SER A 38 7.14 3.10 -9.47
C SER A 38 8.58 2.66 -9.79
N ALA A 39 9.20 1.90 -8.87
CA ALA A 39 10.61 1.49 -8.93
C ALA A 39 11.58 2.68 -9.12
N ALA A 40 11.16 3.88 -8.71
CA ALA A 40 11.96 5.09 -8.79
C ALA A 40 12.38 5.51 -7.37
N PRO A 41 13.68 5.66 -7.06
CA PRO A 41 14.11 6.18 -5.77
C PRO A 41 13.54 7.59 -5.52
N VAL A 42 13.18 7.90 -4.27
CA VAL A 42 12.64 9.22 -3.90
C VAL A 42 13.62 10.34 -4.27
N THR A 43 14.90 10.15 -3.97
CA THR A 43 15.97 11.10 -4.29
C THR A 43 16.12 11.36 -5.79
N ALA A 44 15.87 10.36 -6.64
CA ALA A 44 15.88 10.52 -8.09
C ALA A 44 14.62 11.26 -8.57
N TRP A 45 13.46 10.95 -7.98
CA TRP A 45 12.20 11.60 -8.29
C TRP A 45 12.21 13.10 -7.90
N ASP A 46 12.81 13.44 -6.76
CA ASP A 46 12.89 14.82 -6.21
C ASP A 46 13.66 15.80 -7.12
N LYS A 47 14.47 15.31 -8.07
CA LYS A 47 15.19 16.15 -9.03
C LYS A 47 14.28 16.86 -10.03
N ASP A 48 13.14 16.23 -10.37
CA ASP A 48 12.09 16.83 -11.20
C ASP A 48 10.74 16.17 -10.86
N PRO A 49 10.09 16.57 -9.74
CA PRO A 49 8.85 15.95 -9.28
C PRO A 49 7.75 15.91 -10.35
N LYS A 50 7.60 17.00 -11.12
CA LYS A 50 6.55 17.11 -12.14
C LYS A 50 6.86 16.22 -13.35
N GLY A 51 8.08 16.30 -13.89
CA GLY A 51 8.47 15.48 -15.04
C GLY A 51 8.54 14.00 -14.70
N ASN A 52 9.10 13.64 -13.54
CA ASN A 52 9.19 12.26 -13.10
C ASN A 52 7.82 11.64 -12.81
N THR A 53 6.88 12.40 -12.24
CA THR A 53 5.48 11.95 -12.07
C THR A 53 4.82 11.66 -13.42
N LYS A 54 5.01 12.52 -14.43
CA LYS A 54 4.52 12.26 -15.80
C LYS A 54 5.12 10.99 -16.41
N LEU A 55 6.41 10.72 -16.17
CA LEU A 55 7.07 9.51 -16.64
C LEU A 55 6.51 8.26 -15.95
N ILE A 56 6.33 8.29 -14.62
CA ILE A 56 5.73 7.19 -13.85
C ILE A 56 4.31 6.92 -14.34
N ALA A 57 3.48 7.96 -14.44
CA ALA A 57 2.10 7.85 -14.90
C ALA A 57 1.99 7.33 -16.34
N LYS A 58 2.91 7.73 -17.24
CA LYS A 58 3.00 7.13 -18.58
C LYS A 58 3.28 5.63 -18.51
N THR A 59 4.24 5.20 -17.69
CA THR A 59 4.57 3.78 -17.52
C THR A 59 3.45 2.99 -16.86
N PHE A 60 2.79 3.55 -15.85
CA PHE A 60 1.60 2.95 -15.22
C PHE A 60 0.44 2.82 -16.22
N ARG A 61 0.24 3.80 -17.12
CA ARG A 61 -0.74 3.67 -18.21
C ARG A 61 -0.42 2.52 -19.15
N GLU A 62 0.84 2.35 -19.53
CA GLU A 62 1.27 1.24 -20.39
C GLU A 62 1.07 -0.11 -19.69
N GLY A 63 1.46 -0.25 -18.42
CA GLY A 63 1.17 -1.43 -17.62
C GLY A 63 -0.33 -1.67 -17.42
N GLY A 64 -1.11 -0.62 -17.19
CA GLY A 64 -2.56 -0.69 -17.03
C GLY A 64 -3.26 -1.22 -18.29
N LYS A 65 -2.80 -0.84 -19.48
CA LYS A 65 -3.30 -1.43 -20.74
C LYS A 65 -3.05 -2.94 -20.77
N VAL A 66 -1.84 -3.37 -20.42
CA VAL A 66 -1.49 -4.79 -20.33
C VAL A 66 -2.36 -5.53 -19.31
N ALA A 67 -2.55 -4.97 -18.12
CA ALA A 67 -3.40 -5.57 -17.10
C ALA A 67 -4.83 -5.75 -17.62
N LYS A 68 -5.39 -4.70 -18.24
CA LYS A 68 -6.74 -4.73 -18.84
C LYS A 68 -6.87 -5.86 -19.86
N ASP A 69 -5.90 -6.04 -20.76
CA ASP A 69 -5.93 -7.08 -21.80
C ASP A 69 -5.94 -8.50 -21.21
N HIS A 70 -5.37 -8.67 -20.01
CA HIS A 70 -5.38 -9.94 -19.29
C HIS A 70 -6.55 -10.08 -18.29
N GLY A 71 -7.44 -9.10 -18.17
CA GLY A 71 -8.51 -9.08 -17.17
C GLY A 71 -8.01 -8.82 -15.73
N GLU A 72 -6.84 -8.22 -15.58
CA GLU A 72 -6.22 -7.84 -14.31
C GLU A 72 -6.38 -6.34 -14.02
N ARG A 73 -6.17 -5.97 -12.75
CA ARG A 73 -6.00 -4.59 -12.30
C ARG A 73 -4.61 -4.43 -11.68
N LEU A 74 -4.09 -3.21 -11.63
CA LEU A 74 -2.83 -2.89 -10.98
C LEU A 74 -3.08 -2.08 -9.71
N ALA A 75 -2.42 -2.44 -8.62
CA ALA A 75 -2.48 -1.70 -7.37
C ALA A 75 -1.08 -1.18 -7.00
N ALA A 76 -0.92 0.14 -6.99
CA ALA A 76 0.29 0.79 -6.52
C ALA A 76 0.32 0.73 -4.98
N GLU A 77 1.30 0.06 -4.40
CA GLU A 77 1.38 -0.07 -2.95
C GLU A 77 1.73 1.25 -2.28
N GLY A 78 1.13 1.52 -1.12
CA GLY A 78 1.41 2.70 -0.32
C GLY A 78 2.81 2.78 0.30
N GLU A 79 3.81 2.10 -0.26
CA GLU A 79 5.19 2.12 0.20
C GLU A 79 5.80 3.52 0.12
N ILE A 80 6.45 3.93 1.21
CA ILE A 80 7.04 5.25 1.31
C ILE A 80 8.40 5.38 0.59
N CYS A 81 9.04 4.27 0.19
CA CYS A 81 10.38 4.28 -0.43
C CYS A 81 10.38 4.62 -1.92
N TRP A 82 9.22 4.70 -2.57
CA TRP A 82 9.11 4.93 -4.00
C TRP A 82 8.69 6.36 -4.34
N GLY A 83 9.46 7.01 -5.20
CA GLY A 83 9.17 8.33 -5.73
C GLY A 83 7.86 8.35 -6.54
N GLY A 84 7.11 9.44 -6.43
CA GLY A 84 5.74 9.57 -6.97
C GLY A 84 4.69 8.80 -6.17
N MET A 85 5.09 8.09 -5.11
CA MET A 85 4.22 7.28 -4.26
C MET A 85 4.42 7.60 -2.78
N GLN A 86 5.56 8.16 -2.38
CA GLN A 86 6.05 8.36 -1.01
C GLN A 86 5.22 9.23 -0.05
N SER A 87 4.05 9.70 -0.46
CA SER A 87 3.09 10.38 0.41
C SER A 87 1.69 10.28 -0.16
N TRP A 88 0.66 10.46 0.69
CA TRP A 88 -0.73 10.38 0.27
C TRP A 88 -1.09 11.34 -0.89
N LYS A 89 -0.56 12.57 -0.90
CA LYS A 89 -0.84 13.51 -2.00
C LYS A 89 -0.08 13.18 -3.29
N TYR A 90 1.19 12.79 -3.21
CA TYR A 90 1.96 12.41 -4.40
C TYR A 90 1.40 11.14 -5.03
N MET A 91 0.97 10.16 -4.23
CA MET A 91 0.25 8.99 -4.72
C MET A 91 -1.02 9.39 -5.49
N ILE A 92 -1.85 10.28 -4.93
CA ILE A 92 -3.05 10.78 -5.61
C ILE A 92 -2.67 11.45 -6.94
N GLN A 93 -1.67 12.33 -6.96
CA GLN A 93 -1.22 13.00 -8.18
C GLN A 93 -0.75 11.99 -9.24
N THR A 94 0.00 10.96 -8.86
CA THR A 94 0.42 9.90 -9.78
C THR A 94 -0.77 9.12 -10.32
N LEU A 95 -1.76 8.77 -9.49
CA LEU A 95 -2.95 8.04 -9.90
C LEU A 95 -3.84 8.88 -10.83
N GLU A 96 -4.03 10.16 -10.53
CA GLU A 96 -4.76 11.12 -11.36
C GLU A 96 -4.07 11.33 -12.71
N GLU A 97 -2.76 11.57 -12.73
CA GLU A 97 -1.97 11.73 -13.96
C GLU A 97 -1.95 10.43 -14.79
N THR A 98 -2.04 9.27 -14.13
CA THR A 98 -2.20 7.97 -14.82
C THR A 98 -3.55 7.90 -15.54
N GLY A 99 -4.63 8.44 -14.97
CA GLY A 99 -5.92 8.56 -15.67
C GLY A 99 -6.57 7.23 -16.05
N MET A 100 -6.33 6.15 -15.29
CA MET A 100 -6.92 4.82 -15.51
C MET A 100 -7.63 4.26 -14.27
N PRO A 101 -8.54 5.01 -13.59
CA PRO A 101 -9.05 4.67 -12.25
C PRO A 101 -9.80 3.33 -12.15
N LYS A 102 -10.29 2.77 -13.27
CA LYS A 102 -10.93 1.44 -13.30
C LYS A 102 -9.90 0.30 -13.27
N VAL A 103 -8.68 0.54 -13.74
CA VAL A 103 -7.65 -0.49 -13.96
C VAL A 103 -6.44 -0.32 -13.06
N VAL A 104 -6.00 0.90 -12.82
CA VAL A 104 -4.88 1.23 -11.92
C VAL A 104 -5.44 1.91 -10.69
N GLY A 105 -5.13 1.37 -9.52
CA GLY A 105 -5.56 1.87 -8.22
C GLY A 105 -4.45 1.78 -7.19
N PHE A 106 -4.87 1.80 -5.94
CA PHE A 106 -4.01 1.85 -4.75
C PHE A 106 -4.13 0.55 -3.94
N GLN A 107 -3.01 0.05 -3.44
CA GLN A 107 -2.96 -0.96 -2.39
C GLN A 107 -2.62 -0.26 -1.07
N ALA A 108 -3.53 -0.34 -0.12
CA ALA A 108 -3.32 0.20 1.21
C ALA A 108 -2.62 -0.85 2.09
N ASP A 109 -1.35 -0.64 2.41
CA ASP A 109 -0.67 -1.37 3.48
C ASP A 109 -0.68 -0.53 4.76
N MET A 110 -1.12 -1.11 5.86
CA MET A 110 -1.27 -0.36 7.12
C MET A 110 0.06 0.12 7.71
N ALA A 111 1.15 -0.65 7.58
CA ALA A 111 2.47 -0.28 8.09
C ALA A 111 3.05 0.89 7.31
N HIS A 112 2.90 0.89 5.98
CA HIS A 112 3.40 1.96 5.14
C HIS A 112 2.54 3.22 5.21
N THR A 113 1.21 3.07 5.13
CA THR A 113 0.30 4.21 5.12
C THR A 113 0.23 4.93 6.47
N LEU A 114 0.53 4.25 7.59
CA LEU A 114 0.78 4.93 8.86
C LEU A 114 1.81 6.06 8.70
N LEU A 115 2.90 5.80 7.97
CA LEU A 115 4.00 6.75 7.79
C LEU A 115 3.66 7.92 6.87
N TYR A 116 2.62 7.82 6.03
CA TYR A 116 2.07 8.98 5.33
C TYR A 116 1.52 10.03 6.29
N THR A 117 0.94 9.62 7.42
CA THR A 117 0.44 10.58 8.43
C THR A 117 1.58 11.39 9.05
N LEU A 118 2.75 10.76 9.19
CA LEU A 118 3.99 11.37 9.69
C LEU A 118 4.73 12.17 8.62
N GLY A 119 4.37 12.01 7.34
CA GLY A 119 5.03 12.69 6.22
C GLY A 119 6.51 12.32 6.10
N TYR A 120 6.89 11.06 6.35
CA TYR A 120 8.29 10.65 6.51
C TYR A 120 9.24 11.12 5.37
N ASN A 121 8.76 11.04 4.12
CA ASN A 121 9.49 11.48 2.92
C ASN A 121 8.93 12.77 2.30
N ALA A 122 8.01 13.46 2.99
CA ALA A 122 7.48 14.77 2.60
C ALA A 122 7.08 15.61 3.84
N PRO A 123 8.00 15.84 4.81
CA PRO A 123 7.64 16.30 6.15
C PRO A 123 7.12 17.73 6.19
N SER A 124 7.64 18.62 5.33
CA SER A 124 7.18 20.01 5.24
C SER A 124 5.90 20.18 4.42
N ALA A 125 5.63 19.30 3.46
CA ALA A 125 4.55 19.46 2.51
C ALA A 125 3.28 18.66 2.89
N HIS A 126 3.44 17.40 3.31
CA HIS A 126 2.35 16.43 3.34
C HIS A 126 2.14 15.74 4.68
N ARG A 127 2.93 16.06 5.70
CA ARG A 127 2.69 15.63 7.08
C ARG A 127 1.28 16.06 7.54
N ILE A 128 0.60 15.18 8.27
CA ILE A 128 -0.76 15.43 8.75
C ILE A 128 -0.80 15.68 10.26
N VAL A 129 -0.07 14.87 11.03
CA VAL A 129 0.06 15.07 12.49
C VAL A 129 0.98 16.27 12.79
N PRO A 130 0.88 16.91 13.97
CA PRO A 130 1.78 17.99 14.36
C PRO A 130 3.28 17.61 14.27
N GLN A 131 4.16 18.61 14.19
CA GLN A 131 5.62 18.35 14.15
C GLN A 131 6.10 17.67 15.45
N ASN A 132 5.64 18.17 16.60
CA ASN A 132 5.93 17.62 17.94
C ASN A 132 4.85 16.63 18.37
N TYR A 133 4.56 15.65 17.52
CA TYR A 133 3.52 14.66 17.75
C TYR A 133 4.02 13.53 18.65
N HIS A 134 3.28 13.22 19.71
CA HIS A 134 3.63 12.21 20.72
C HIS A 134 2.56 11.12 20.87
N TRP A 135 1.95 10.72 19.75
CA TRP A 135 0.94 9.65 19.72
C TRP A 135 -0.38 9.97 20.43
N GLU A 136 -0.75 11.25 20.48
CA GLU A 136 -2.05 11.66 20.98
C GLU A 136 -3.16 11.01 20.14
N PRO A 137 -4.10 10.23 20.75
CA PRO A 137 -5.08 9.45 19.99
C PRO A 137 -5.96 10.29 19.07
N GLU A 138 -6.39 11.48 19.52
CA GLU A 138 -7.24 12.35 18.72
C GLU A 138 -6.54 12.83 17.44
N ALA A 139 -5.29 13.28 17.56
CA ALA A 139 -4.48 13.70 16.42
C ALA A 139 -4.22 12.54 15.45
N PHE A 140 -3.98 11.33 15.99
CA PHE A 140 -3.85 10.11 15.19
C PHE A 140 -5.11 9.83 14.35
N HIS A 141 -6.27 9.77 15.02
CA HIS A 141 -7.53 9.43 14.37
C HIS A 141 -7.92 10.47 13.32
N LYS A 142 -7.70 11.77 13.61
CA LYS A 142 -7.92 12.84 12.65
C LYS A 142 -7.01 12.68 11.43
N ALA A 143 -5.75 12.31 11.62
CA ALA A 143 -4.81 12.09 10.53
C ALA A 143 -5.19 10.88 9.67
N MET A 144 -5.51 9.74 10.28
CA MET A 144 -5.96 8.54 9.58
C MET A 144 -7.25 8.80 8.80
N LYS A 145 -8.25 9.46 9.39
CA LYS A 145 -9.49 9.83 8.69
C LYS A 145 -9.22 10.70 7.47
N LYS A 146 -8.39 11.74 7.61
CA LYS A 146 -8.03 12.64 6.50
C LYS A 146 -7.32 11.89 5.36
N MET A 147 -6.31 11.10 5.69
CA MET A 147 -5.54 10.34 4.71
C MET A 147 -6.42 9.31 3.98
N THR A 148 -7.17 8.51 4.75
CA THR A 148 -7.99 7.44 4.18
C THR A 148 -9.18 7.98 3.39
N ALA A 149 -9.82 9.06 3.80
CA ALA A 149 -10.88 9.69 3.00
C ALA A 149 -10.39 10.05 1.58
N ALA A 150 -9.12 10.49 1.45
CA ALA A 150 -8.54 10.85 0.16
C ALA A 150 -8.13 9.64 -0.70
N LEU A 151 -7.57 8.58 -0.09
CA LEU A 151 -7.04 7.42 -0.82
C LEU A 151 -8.04 6.26 -0.99
N ARG A 152 -9.04 6.13 -0.10
CA ARG A 152 -10.04 5.05 -0.12
C ARG A 152 -10.78 4.93 -1.46
N PRO A 153 -11.15 6.02 -2.17
CA PRO A 153 -11.76 5.92 -3.51
C PRO A 153 -10.88 5.19 -4.53
N TRP A 154 -9.56 5.22 -4.36
CA TRP A 154 -8.58 4.57 -5.23
C TRP A 154 -8.20 3.17 -4.75
N THR A 155 -8.57 2.80 -3.53
CA THR A 155 -8.08 1.57 -2.88
C THR A 155 -8.80 0.34 -3.42
N ILE A 156 -8.03 -0.58 -3.98
CA ILE A 156 -8.54 -1.80 -4.64
C ILE A 156 -7.90 -3.08 -4.09
N ASP A 157 -6.93 -2.93 -3.19
CA ASP A 157 -6.25 -4.00 -2.47
C ASP A 157 -5.85 -3.48 -1.07
N PHE A 158 -5.72 -4.39 -0.10
CA PHE A 158 -5.51 -4.04 1.30
C PHE A 158 -4.70 -5.09 2.04
N HIS A 159 -3.60 -4.62 2.65
CA HIS A 159 -2.69 -5.37 3.48
C HIS A 159 -2.85 -4.91 4.94
N VAL A 160 -3.19 -5.85 5.81
CA VAL A 160 -3.18 -5.68 7.26
C VAL A 160 -1.75 -5.84 7.75
N ALA A 161 -1.28 -4.90 8.55
CA ALA A 161 0.09 -4.88 9.03
C ALA A 161 0.21 -4.10 10.35
N GLN A 162 1.37 -4.21 10.99
CA GLN A 162 1.75 -3.44 12.17
C GLN A 162 3.05 -2.68 11.92
N ASN A 163 3.19 -1.50 12.52
CA ASN A 163 4.39 -0.68 12.44
C ASN A 163 4.58 0.08 13.77
N ASP A 164 5.82 0.19 14.21
CA ASP A 164 6.25 0.89 15.44
C ASP A 164 6.55 2.38 15.21
N ALA A 165 6.06 2.93 14.09
CA ALA A 165 6.37 4.24 13.51
C ALA A 165 7.80 4.44 13.01
N THR A 166 8.55 3.36 12.81
CA THR A 166 9.89 3.43 12.26
C THR A 166 9.96 2.91 10.83
N VAL A 167 11.08 3.20 10.19
CA VAL A 167 11.42 2.72 8.85
C VAL A 167 12.53 1.69 8.94
N LYS A 168 12.59 0.81 7.94
CA LYS A 168 13.71 -0.09 7.69
C LYS A 168 14.36 0.33 6.37
N GLY A 169 15.69 0.40 6.33
CA GLY A 169 16.44 0.60 5.10
C GLY A 169 17.10 -0.72 4.68
N SER A 170 16.96 -1.13 3.41
CA SER A 170 17.70 -2.26 2.85
C SER A 170 17.77 -2.19 1.32
N GLY A 171 18.97 -2.27 0.76
CA GLY A 171 19.18 -2.19 -0.70
C GLY A 171 18.60 -0.90 -1.29
N ASP A 172 17.84 -1.03 -2.38
CA ASP A 172 17.17 0.09 -3.06
C ASP A 172 16.00 0.71 -2.26
N HIS A 173 15.58 0.07 -1.17
CA HIS A 173 14.61 0.63 -0.23
C HIS A 173 15.35 1.51 0.79
N GLU A 174 15.64 2.76 0.41
CA GLU A 174 16.36 3.70 1.29
C GLU A 174 15.63 3.92 2.63
N LYS A 175 14.29 3.98 2.60
CA LYS A 175 13.38 4.10 3.75
C LYS A 175 12.05 3.44 3.43
N THR A 176 11.86 2.16 3.74
CA THR A 176 10.54 1.49 3.66
C THR A 176 9.90 1.40 5.05
N GLY A 177 8.57 1.31 5.12
CA GLY A 177 7.89 1.24 6.42
C GLY A 177 8.14 -0.11 7.09
N LYS A 178 8.72 -0.11 8.30
CA LYS A 178 9.10 -1.35 8.99
C LYS A 178 7.88 -2.14 9.42
N HIS A 179 7.62 -3.30 8.81
CA HIS A 179 6.65 -4.24 9.39
C HIS A 179 7.21 -4.83 10.68
N CYS A 180 6.45 -4.74 11.76
CA CYS A 180 6.74 -5.40 13.03
C CYS A 180 5.65 -6.41 13.41
N LEU A 181 5.89 -7.16 14.48
CA LEU A 181 4.98 -8.21 14.93
C LEU A 181 3.60 -7.63 15.28
N ALA A 182 2.54 -8.42 15.08
CA ALA A 182 1.19 -8.02 15.48
C ALA A 182 1.10 -7.61 16.96
N THR A 183 1.91 -8.25 17.81
CA THR A 183 2.03 -8.03 19.26
C THR A 183 3.27 -7.23 19.66
N ASP A 184 3.92 -6.52 18.73
CA ASP A 184 5.06 -5.68 19.06
C ASP A 184 4.64 -4.63 20.12
N PRO A 185 5.33 -4.56 21.27
CA PRO A 185 4.94 -3.65 22.36
C PRO A 185 5.05 -2.17 21.97
N ASN A 186 5.81 -1.85 20.91
CA ASN A 186 5.94 -0.51 20.35
C ASN A 186 5.00 -0.26 19.16
N GLY A 187 4.26 -1.27 18.72
CA GLY A 187 3.29 -1.17 17.63
C GLY A 187 2.30 -0.02 17.86
N LYS A 188 2.06 0.76 16.81
CA LYS A 188 1.26 1.99 16.91
C LYS A 188 -0.18 1.83 16.46
N LEU A 189 -0.46 0.79 15.70
CA LEU A 189 -1.79 0.53 15.18
C LEU A 189 -2.56 -0.32 16.17
N ASN A 190 -3.80 0.08 16.45
CA ASN A 190 -4.80 -0.89 16.88
C ASN A 190 -5.29 -1.56 15.60
N ILE A 191 -4.69 -2.71 15.26
CA ILE A 191 -4.84 -3.35 13.95
C ILE A 191 -6.31 -3.48 13.53
N ALA A 192 -7.15 -4.03 14.41
CA ALA A 192 -8.56 -4.22 14.11
C ALA A 192 -9.30 -2.89 13.91
N ARG A 193 -9.18 -1.93 14.84
CA ARG A 193 -9.84 -0.62 14.72
C ARG A 193 -9.39 0.14 13.48
N ASP A 194 -8.08 0.20 13.25
CA ASP A 194 -7.47 1.06 12.25
C ASP A 194 -7.62 0.51 10.82
N ALA A 195 -7.77 -0.81 10.67
CA ALA A 195 -8.24 -1.41 9.40
C ALA A 195 -9.60 -0.85 8.97
N GLY A 196 -10.45 -0.48 9.94
CA GLY A 196 -11.73 0.17 9.69
C GLY A 196 -11.66 1.46 8.88
N TYR A 197 -10.56 2.21 8.92
CA TYR A 197 -10.39 3.41 8.10
C TYR A 197 -10.34 3.12 6.60
N TRP A 198 -9.94 1.91 6.22
CA TRP A 198 -9.90 1.45 4.83
C TRP A 198 -11.15 0.66 4.44
N MET A 199 -11.67 -0.13 5.39
CA MET A 199 -12.76 -1.08 5.16
C MET A 199 -14.16 -0.46 5.28
N ARG A 200 -14.27 0.75 5.85
CA ARG A 200 -15.54 1.47 6.05
C ARG A 200 -15.53 2.84 5.37
N ASP A 201 -16.70 3.31 4.96
CA ASP A 201 -16.89 4.69 4.50
C ASP A 201 -17.01 5.67 5.67
N ASP A 202 -17.18 6.96 5.38
CA ASP A 202 -17.27 8.01 6.39
C ASP A 202 -18.56 7.94 7.23
N ALA A 203 -19.58 7.24 6.73
CA ALA A 203 -20.79 6.87 7.47
C ALA A 203 -20.63 5.54 8.23
N SER A 204 -19.39 5.04 8.36
CA SER A 204 -19.04 3.78 9.02
C SER A 204 -19.64 2.53 8.39
N LYS A 205 -20.15 2.58 7.16
CA LYS A 205 -20.65 1.39 6.45
C LYS A 205 -19.50 0.61 5.83
N VAL A 206 -19.54 -0.71 5.95
CA VAL A 206 -18.56 -1.60 5.32
C VAL A 206 -18.66 -1.49 3.80
N THR A 207 -17.53 -1.24 3.13
CA THR A 207 -17.53 -0.91 1.69
C THR A 207 -17.34 -2.13 0.77
N LYS A 208 -16.68 -3.19 1.26
CA LYS A 208 -16.31 -4.38 0.48
C LYS A 208 -15.65 -4.07 -0.88
N LYS A 209 -14.78 -3.03 -0.93
CA LYS A 209 -14.13 -2.57 -2.17
C LYS A 209 -13.07 -3.53 -2.72
N PHE A 210 -12.53 -4.39 -1.88
CA PHE A 210 -11.55 -5.43 -2.21
C PHE A 210 -12.05 -6.78 -1.67
N GLN A 211 -11.71 -7.86 -2.37
CA GLN A 211 -12.21 -9.21 -2.05
C GLN A 211 -11.39 -9.89 -0.96
N HIS A 212 -10.06 -9.72 -1.01
CA HIS A 212 -9.11 -10.38 -0.13
C HIS A 212 -8.49 -9.38 0.84
N ILE A 213 -8.08 -9.90 2.01
CA ILE A 213 -7.20 -9.21 2.95
C ILE A 213 -6.07 -10.18 3.30
N CYS A 214 -4.84 -9.69 3.29
CA CYS A 214 -3.65 -10.44 3.73
C CYS A 214 -2.99 -9.76 4.91
N TRP A 215 -2.22 -10.54 5.66
CA TRP A 215 -1.22 -9.98 6.56
C TRP A 215 0.07 -9.72 5.77
N ASP A 216 0.66 -8.54 5.92
CA ASP A 216 2.00 -8.25 5.44
C ASP A 216 3.03 -8.33 6.57
N GLY A 217 3.98 -9.24 6.40
CA GLY A 217 5.11 -9.46 7.29
C GLY A 217 6.42 -9.56 6.52
N CYS A 218 6.53 -8.91 5.35
CA CYS A 218 7.65 -9.05 4.41
C CYS A 218 9.04 -8.77 5.01
N MET A 219 9.11 -8.12 6.18
CA MET A 219 10.35 -7.76 6.86
C MET A 219 10.71 -8.66 8.05
N PHE A 220 9.93 -9.70 8.33
CA PHE A 220 10.19 -10.61 9.44
C PHE A 220 11.44 -11.47 9.18
N PRO A 221 12.38 -11.54 10.12
CA PRO A 221 13.50 -12.45 9.97
C PRO A 221 13.07 -13.92 10.08
N ASN A 222 13.89 -14.83 9.54
CA ASN A 222 13.55 -16.26 9.46
C ASN A 222 13.28 -16.90 10.83
N ASP A 223 14.01 -16.50 11.87
CA ASP A 223 13.83 -17.02 13.23
C ASP A 223 12.46 -16.67 13.83
N VAL A 224 11.91 -15.50 13.47
CA VAL A 224 10.55 -15.08 13.80
C VAL A 224 9.54 -15.92 13.03
N MET A 225 9.74 -16.10 11.72
CA MET A 225 8.84 -16.93 10.89
C MET A 225 8.82 -18.41 11.30
N GLY A 226 9.88 -18.90 11.97
CA GLY A 226 9.95 -20.26 12.51
C GLY A 226 9.12 -20.49 13.79
N LYS A 227 8.59 -19.44 14.42
CA LYS A 227 7.84 -19.55 15.69
C LYS A 227 6.35 -19.70 15.42
N GLN A 228 5.74 -20.77 15.94
CA GLN A 228 4.30 -21.00 15.87
C GLN A 228 3.48 -19.82 16.46
N GLU A 229 3.98 -19.24 17.55
CA GLU A 229 3.33 -18.10 18.22
C GLU A 229 3.15 -16.90 17.29
N THR A 230 4.13 -16.62 16.41
CA THR A 230 4.03 -15.54 15.42
C THR A 230 2.80 -15.71 14.54
N TRP A 231 2.57 -16.91 14.03
CA TRP A 231 1.43 -17.22 13.17
C TRP A 231 0.10 -17.20 13.94
N ASN A 232 0.08 -17.68 15.19
CA ASN A 232 -1.11 -17.61 16.04
C ASN A 232 -1.52 -16.15 16.32
N ASN A 233 -0.55 -15.29 16.60
CA ASN A 233 -0.79 -13.87 16.87
C ASN A 233 -1.29 -13.13 15.62
N ILE A 234 -0.72 -13.42 14.44
CA ILE A 234 -1.20 -12.89 13.15
C ILE A 234 -2.63 -13.36 12.89
N LEU A 235 -2.90 -14.66 13.04
CA LEU A 235 -4.23 -15.22 12.82
C LEU A 235 -5.28 -14.59 13.74
N SER A 236 -4.95 -14.41 15.02
CA SER A 236 -5.82 -13.72 15.98
C SER A 236 -6.15 -12.30 15.55
N ALA A 237 -5.14 -11.52 15.13
CA ALA A 237 -5.35 -10.15 14.63
C ALA A 237 -6.22 -10.13 13.36
N MET A 238 -5.97 -11.04 12.42
CA MET A 238 -6.73 -11.14 11.16
C MET A 238 -8.19 -11.57 11.40
N ILE A 239 -8.44 -12.47 12.36
CA ILE A 239 -9.80 -12.83 12.77
C ILE A 239 -10.53 -11.61 13.32
N GLN A 240 -9.90 -10.83 14.20
CA GLN A 240 -10.50 -9.60 14.73
C GLN A 240 -10.84 -8.59 13.64
N VAL A 241 -9.96 -8.39 12.64
CA VAL A 241 -10.25 -7.53 11.47
C VAL A 241 -11.48 -8.06 10.72
N ARG A 242 -11.54 -9.37 10.46
CA ARG A 242 -12.67 -10.00 9.74
C ARG A 242 -13.98 -9.84 10.49
N GLU A 243 -13.99 -10.12 11.79
CA GLU A 243 -15.17 -10.02 12.64
C GLU A 243 -15.65 -8.57 12.78
N ASN A 244 -14.72 -7.65 13.05
CA ASN A 244 -15.05 -6.23 13.22
C ASN A 244 -15.50 -5.55 11.93
N HIS A 245 -15.11 -6.05 10.75
CA HIS A 245 -15.39 -5.42 9.47
C HIS A 245 -16.21 -6.26 8.50
N GLY A 246 -16.69 -7.44 8.91
CA GLY A 246 -17.60 -8.26 8.12
C GLY A 246 -16.97 -8.90 6.88
N TRP A 247 -15.66 -9.18 6.91
CA TRP A 247 -14.98 -9.96 5.87
C TRP A 247 -15.10 -11.45 6.19
N ARG A 248 -16.09 -12.10 5.55
CA ARG A 248 -16.28 -13.55 5.59
C ARG A 248 -15.81 -14.14 4.26
N ALA A 249 -15.04 -15.22 4.33
CA ALA A 249 -14.66 -16.02 3.17
C ALA A 249 -15.88 -16.77 2.63
#